data_AF-A0A4R4N3C0-F1
#
_entry.id   AF-A0A4R4N3C0-F1
#
_cell.length_a   1.000
_cell.length_b   1.000
_cell.length_c   1.000
_cell.angle_alpha   90.00
_cell.angle_beta   90.00
_cell.angle_gamma   90.00
#
_symmetry.space_group_name_H-M   'P 1'
#
loop_
_entity.id
_entity.type
_entity.pdbx_description
1 polymer ?
#
loop_
_entity_poly.entity_id
_entity_poly.type
_entity_poly.pdbx_seq_one_letter_code
_entity_poly.pdbx_strand_id
1 'polypeptide(L)'
;MSNPDGIPAERIPDGVDILHLDDISEAWKHVAPPPADGAPIDVTGLDQAAVLAALYNASKLLGLGFLNPLSQNPMSVDEAREYLDSLPTERYPDGPSRYVDYCRGRVVKVWIGPGHLDPTLYDRDNGTGAAANAIAELRRAKETNS
;
A
#
# COMPACT_ATOMS: atom_id res chain seq x y z
N MET A 1 -16.29 -4.73 -29.15
CA MET A 1 -16.86 -3.49 -28.57
C MET A 1 -16.11 -3.25 -27.28
N SER A 2 -15.39 -2.13 -27.18
CA SER A 2 -14.58 -1.77 -26.01
C SER A 2 -15.39 -0.86 -25.08
N ASN A 3 -15.28 -1.07 -23.77
CA ASN A 3 -15.80 -0.15 -22.76
C ASN A 3 -14.99 1.16 -22.81
N PRO A 4 -15.57 2.35 -22.54
CA PRO A 4 -14.89 3.65 -22.73
C PRO A 4 -13.65 3.87 -21.84
N ASP A 5 -13.40 2.98 -20.86
CA ASP A 5 -12.32 3.14 -19.88
C ASP A 5 -11.11 2.21 -20.10
N GLY A 6 -11.04 1.50 -21.23
CA GLY A 6 -9.81 0.78 -21.63
C GLY A 6 -9.39 -0.41 -20.75
N ILE A 7 -10.27 -0.92 -19.88
CA ILE A 7 -10.01 -2.12 -19.07
C ILE A 7 -10.18 -3.38 -19.95
N PRO A 8 -9.18 -4.27 -20.06
CA PRO A 8 -9.31 -5.51 -20.83
C PRO A 8 -10.34 -6.46 -20.18
N ALA A 9 -11.23 -6.99 -21.00
CA ALA A 9 -12.41 -7.79 -20.60
C ALA A 9 -12.09 -9.24 -20.20
N GLU A 10 -10.87 -9.57 -19.80
CA GLU A 10 -10.51 -10.96 -19.50
C GLU A 10 -10.69 -11.28 -18.02
N ARG A 11 -11.78 -12.04 -17.80
CA ARG A 11 -12.11 -12.89 -16.66
C ARG A 11 -12.87 -12.23 -15.50
N ILE A 12 -14.09 -11.81 -15.80
CA ILE A 12 -15.16 -11.77 -14.80
C ILE A 12 -15.61 -13.23 -14.56
N PRO A 13 -15.57 -13.76 -13.33
CA PRO A 13 -16.13 -15.08 -13.03
C PRO A 13 -17.63 -15.11 -13.33
N ASP A 14 -18.14 -16.22 -13.85
CA ASP A 14 -19.58 -16.39 -14.06
C ASP A 14 -20.35 -16.15 -12.75
N GLY A 15 -21.27 -15.17 -12.76
CA GLY A 15 -22.18 -14.87 -11.64
C GLY A 15 -22.01 -13.51 -10.96
N VAL A 16 -21.09 -12.65 -11.39
CA VAL A 16 -20.96 -11.28 -10.86
C VAL A 16 -21.71 -10.30 -11.77
N ASP A 17 -22.82 -9.73 -11.27
CA ASP A 17 -23.65 -8.76 -11.99
C ASP A 17 -23.20 -7.33 -11.66
N ILE A 18 -22.69 -6.60 -12.64
CA ILE A 18 -21.94 -5.33 -12.45
C ILE A 18 -22.87 -4.11 -12.26
N LEU A 19 -24.15 -4.35 -11.96
CA LEU A 19 -25.18 -3.30 -11.97
C LEU A 19 -25.48 -2.69 -10.59
N HIS A 20 -24.83 -3.16 -9.51
CA HIS A 20 -24.92 -2.54 -8.19
C HIS A 20 -23.56 -2.02 -7.71
N LEU A 21 -23.53 -0.78 -7.23
CA LEU A 21 -22.32 -0.14 -6.67
C LEU A 21 -21.75 -0.89 -5.45
N ASP A 22 -22.53 -1.76 -4.81
CA ASP A 22 -22.08 -2.62 -3.72
C ASP A 22 -21.24 -3.81 -4.24
N ASP A 23 -21.52 -4.32 -5.45
CA ASP A 23 -20.83 -5.46 -6.07
C ASP A 23 -19.44 -5.11 -6.60
N ILE A 24 -19.20 -3.86 -7.01
CA ILE A 24 -17.85 -3.39 -7.37
C ILE A 24 -16.91 -3.33 -6.16
N SER A 25 -17.42 -3.20 -4.93
CA SER A 25 -16.57 -3.28 -3.72
C SER A 25 -16.14 -4.72 -3.41
N GLU A 26 -16.99 -5.70 -3.73
CA GLU A 26 -16.70 -7.14 -3.58
C GLU A 26 -15.82 -7.66 -4.72
N ALA A 27 -15.93 -7.07 -5.93
CA ALA A 27 -15.10 -7.46 -7.08
C ALA A 27 -13.60 -7.29 -6.80
N TRP A 28 -13.20 -6.26 -6.04
CA TRP A 28 -11.80 -6.01 -5.70
C TRP A 28 -11.25 -7.00 -4.66
N LYS A 29 -12.13 -7.71 -3.94
CA LYS A 29 -11.75 -8.76 -2.98
C LYS A 29 -11.43 -10.10 -3.65
N HIS A 30 -11.81 -10.26 -4.92
CA HIS A 30 -11.60 -11.46 -5.73
C HIS A 30 -10.66 -11.26 -6.93
N VAL A 31 -10.38 -10.01 -7.29
CA VAL A 31 -9.31 -9.67 -8.22
C VAL A 31 -8.00 -9.76 -7.45
N ALA A 32 -7.18 -10.77 -7.77
CA ALA A 32 -5.78 -10.80 -7.33
C ALA A 32 -5.16 -9.41 -7.59
N PRO A 33 -4.26 -8.90 -6.73
CA PRO A 33 -3.59 -7.64 -6.99
C PRO A 33 -3.12 -7.60 -8.44
N PRO A 34 -3.26 -6.44 -9.13
CA PRO A 34 -2.89 -6.32 -10.53
C PRO A 34 -1.49 -6.95 -10.73
N PRO A 35 -1.27 -7.71 -11.82
CA PRO A 35 -0.01 -8.42 -12.01
C PRO A 35 1.13 -7.41 -11.99
N ALA A 36 1.91 -7.50 -10.91
CA ALA A 36 2.92 -6.54 -10.57
C ALA A 36 4.12 -6.67 -11.52
N ASP A 37 4.46 -5.55 -12.15
CA ASP A 37 5.72 -5.31 -12.82
C ASP A 37 6.90 -5.20 -11.82
N GLY A 38 6.64 -5.34 -10.52
CA GLY A 38 7.62 -5.61 -9.45
C GLY A 38 7.20 -6.79 -8.55
N ALA A 39 8.11 -7.69 -8.21
CA ALA A 39 7.78 -8.85 -7.37
C ALA A 39 7.24 -8.40 -5.97
N PRO A 40 6.21 -9.08 -5.42
CA PRO A 40 5.74 -8.81 -4.06
C PRO A 40 6.88 -8.88 -3.04
N ILE A 41 6.89 -7.94 -2.11
CA ILE A 41 7.90 -7.86 -1.04
C ILE A 41 7.35 -8.57 0.20
N ASP A 42 8.06 -9.59 0.68
CA ASP A 42 7.73 -10.26 1.94
C ASP A 42 8.03 -9.34 3.14
N VAL A 43 6.98 -9.07 3.93
CA VAL A 43 7.03 -8.29 5.17
C VAL A 43 6.62 -9.13 6.38
N THR A 44 6.55 -10.46 6.24
CA THR A 44 6.20 -11.38 7.32
C THR A 44 7.13 -11.21 8.52
N GLY A 45 6.53 -11.09 9.71
CA GLY A 45 7.24 -10.89 10.97
C GLY A 45 7.78 -9.47 11.21
N LEU A 46 7.46 -8.52 10.34
CA LEU A 46 7.69 -7.10 10.58
C LEU A 46 6.47 -6.47 11.27
N ASP A 47 6.72 -5.50 12.15
CA ASP A 47 5.67 -4.68 12.73
C ASP A 47 5.07 -3.77 11.64
N GLN A 48 3.76 -3.83 11.45
CA GLN A 48 3.07 -3.13 10.36
C GLN A 48 3.22 -1.61 10.46
N ALA A 49 3.27 -1.06 11.68
CA ALA A 49 3.49 0.36 11.88
C ALA A 49 4.93 0.76 11.52
N ALA A 50 5.92 -0.10 11.80
CA ALA A 50 7.30 0.10 11.37
C ALA A 50 7.43 0.02 9.83
N VAL A 51 6.70 -0.88 9.17
CA VAL A 51 6.61 -0.94 7.70
C VAL A 51 6.07 0.37 7.14
N LEU A 52 4.96 0.86 7.66
CA LEU A 52 4.38 2.14 7.22
C LEU A 52 5.34 3.31 7.46
N ALA A 53 5.93 3.41 8.65
CA ALA A 53 6.87 4.49 8.98
C ALA A 53 8.07 4.49 8.03
N ALA A 54 8.64 3.31 7.74
CA ALA A 54 9.76 3.18 6.81
C ALA A 54 9.40 3.65 5.39
N LEU A 55 8.25 3.22 4.88
CA LEU A 55 7.76 3.63 3.56
C LEU A 55 7.45 5.13 3.52
N TYR A 56 6.72 5.67 4.49
CA TYR A 56 6.43 7.11 4.57
C TYR A 56 7.72 7.95 4.59
N ASN A 57 8.71 7.56 5.38
CA ASN A 57 9.97 8.28 5.51
C ASN A 57 10.81 8.23 4.23
N ALA A 58 10.67 7.18 3.42
CA ALA A 58 11.28 7.04 2.10
C ALA A 58 10.45 7.67 0.97
N SER A 59 9.20 8.07 1.23
CA SER A 59 8.27 8.59 0.23
C SER A 59 8.56 10.04 -0.14
N LYS A 60 8.26 10.44 -1.37
CA LYS A 60 8.35 11.83 -1.82
C LYS A 60 7.15 12.64 -1.35
N LEU A 61 7.36 13.95 -1.22
CA LEU A 61 6.26 14.92 -1.17
C LEU A 61 5.64 15.04 -2.56
N LEU A 62 4.31 15.16 -2.63
CA LEU A 62 3.61 15.40 -3.89
C LEU A 62 2.81 16.70 -3.85
N GLY A 63 2.83 17.45 -4.94
CA GLY A 63 2.04 18.67 -5.13
C GLY A 63 2.29 19.70 -4.03
N LEU A 64 1.22 20.19 -3.41
CA LEU A 64 1.26 21.13 -2.29
C LEU A 64 1.50 20.45 -0.92
N GLY A 65 1.93 19.19 -0.90
CA GLY A 65 2.22 18.44 0.33
C GLY A 65 3.18 19.15 1.27
N PHE A 66 4.11 19.95 0.73
CA PHE A 66 5.04 20.78 1.51
C PHE A 66 4.35 21.83 2.41
N LEU A 67 3.09 22.18 2.15
CA LEU A 67 2.31 23.08 3.00
C LEU A 67 1.81 22.40 4.28
N ASN A 68 1.80 21.06 4.34
CA ASN A 68 1.49 20.33 5.55
C ASN A 68 2.74 20.31 6.46
N PRO A 69 2.73 20.92 7.65
CA PRO A 69 3.90 20.97 8.53
C PRO A 69 4.39 19.57 8.95
N LEU A 70 3.48 18.60 9.07
CA LEU A 70 3.84 17.23 9.45
C LEU A 70 4.59 16.49 8.33
N SER A 71 4.45 16.95 7.07
CA SER A 71 5.11 16.34 5.92
C SER A 71 6.63 16.48 5.95
N GLN A 72 7.14 17.49 6.68
CA GLN A 72 8.56 17.80 6.80
C GLN A 72 9.27 16.95 7.86
N ASN A 73 8.51 16.30 8.74
CA ASN A 73 9.05 15.48 9.82
C ASN A 73 8.97 13.99 9.47
N PRO A 74 9.96 13.19 9.90
CA PRO A 74 9.85 11.75 9.84
C PRO A 74 8.68 11.29 10.72
N MET A 75 7.97 10.26 10.26
CA MET A 75 6.96 9.56 11.05
C MET A 75 7.64 8.54 11.97
N SER A 76 7.29 8.57 13.25
CA SER A 76 7.66 7.54 14.21
C SER A 76 6.78 6.30 14.09
N VAL A 77 7.23 5.17 14.65
CA VAL A 77 6.45 3.92 14.68
C VAL A 77 5.13 4.09 15.43
N ASP A 78 5.12 4.86 16.52
CA ASP A 78 3.90 5.06 17.31
C ASP A 78 2.88 5.92 16.57
N GLU A 79 3.31 6.97 15.88
CA GLU A 79 2.44 7.75 15.00
C GLU A 79 1.89 6.92 13.83
N ALA A 80 2.72 6.03 13.27
CA ALA A 80 2.29 5.13 12.22
C ALA A 80 1.23 4.14 12.75
N ARG A 81 1.38 3.66 13.99
CA ARG A 81 0.42 2.77 14.64
C ARG A 81 -0.91 3.46 14.87
N GLU A 82 -0.89 4.65 15.47
CA GLU A 82 -2.09 5.48 15.66
C GLU A 82 -2.80 5.75 14.32
N TYR A 83 -2.03 6.05 13.27
CA TYR A 83 -2.59 6.26 11.95
C TYR A 83 -3.25 4.99 11.39
N LEU A 84 -2.57 3.84 11.43
CA LEU A 84 -3.15 2.56 10.98
C LEU A 84 -4.41 2.20 11.77
N ASP A 85 -4.41 2.39 13.09
CA ASP A 85 -5.56 2.09 13.94
C ASP A 85 -6.79 2.96 13.61
N SER A 86 -6.58 4.14 13.02
CA SER A 86 -7.65 5.02 12.54
C SER A 86 -8.25 4.62 11.19
N LEU A 87 -7.57 3.75 10.42
CA LEU A 87 -8.00 3.36 9.08
C LEU A 87 -8.96 2.16 9.10
N PRO A 88 -9.93 2.11 8.17
CA PRO A 88 -10.73 0.92 7.93
C PRO A 88 -9.83 -0.27 7.63
N THR A 89 -10.16 -1.42 8.24
CA THR A 89 -9.47 -2.67 7.99
C THR A 89 -10.26 -3.50 6.99
N GLU A 90 -9.58 -3.98 5.96
CA GLU A 90 -10.13 -4.85 4.94
C GLU A 90 -9.48 -6.23 4.99
N ARG A 91 -10.16 -7.23 4.43
CA ARG A 91 -9.63 -8.59 4.38
C ARG A 91 -8.81 -8.77 3.11
N TYR A 92 -7.53 -9.06 3.26
CA TYR A 92 -6.61 -9.43 2.20
C TYR A 92 -6.23 -10.92 2.32
N PRO A 93 -5.69 -11.58 1.28
CA PRO A 93 -5.38 -13.02 1.33
C PRO A 93 -4.52 -13.44 2.52
N ASP A 94 -3.58 -12.60 2.93
CA ASP A 94 -2.63 -12.90 4.01
C ASP A 94 -3.09 -12.42 5.40
N GLY A 95 -4.26 -11.75 5.50
CA GLY A 95 -4.80 -11.26 6.77
C GLY A 95 -5.48 -9.88 6.67
N PRO A 96 -5.78 -9.27 7.83
CA PRO A 96 -6.32 -7.92 7.88
C PRO A 96 -5.29 -6.90 7.37
N SER A 97 -5.72 -6.07 6.41
CA SER A 97 -4.87 -5.08 5.75
C SER A 97 -5.55 -3.71 5.70
N ARG A 98 -4.75 -2.66 5.56
CA ARG A 98 -5.21 -1.27 5.43
C ARG A 98 -4.58 -0.63 4.22
N TYR A 99 -5.37 0.03 3.39
CA TYR A 99 -4.86 0.77 2.25
C TYR A 99 -4.43 2.19 2.68
N VAL A 100 -3.19 2.55 2.36
CA VAL A 100 -2.64 3.89 2.63
C VAL A 100 -2.28 4.54 1.30
N ASP A 101 -3.07 5.51 0.86
CA ASP A 101 -2.82 6.23 -0.40
C ASP A 101 -1.91 7.47 -0.17
N TYR A 102 -2.45 8.46 0.53
CA TYR A 102 -1.76 9.70 0.90
C TYR A 102 -1.67 9.80 2.42
N CYS A 103 -0.43 9.87 2.93
CA CYS A 103 -0.19 10.06 4.34
C CYS A 103 0.55 11.38 4.53
N ARG A 104 -0.03 12.32 5.29
CA ARG A 104 0.57 13.61 5.68
C ARG A 104 1.28 14.37 4.54
N GLY A 105 0.72 14.36 3.32
CA GLY A 105 1.29 15.05 2.15
C GLY A 105 2.35 14.29 1.36
N ARG A 106 2.61 13.02 1.71
CA ARG A 106 3.46 12.08 0.98
C ARG A 106 2.63 10.97 0.33
N VAL A 107 3.12 10.47 -0.80
CA VAL A 107 2.47 9.40 -1.56
C VAL A 107 3.01 8.06 -1.12
N VAL A 108 2.15 7.18 -0.60
CA VAL A 108 2.52 5.83 -0.20
C VAL A 108 1.86 4.82 -1.15
N LYS A 109 0.53 4.85 -1.32
CA LYS A 109 -0.24 3.94 -2.20
C LYS A 109 0.10 2.46 -2.03
N VAL A 110 -0.11 1.94 -0.83
CA VAL A 110 0.21 0.55 -0.52
C VAL A 110 -0.81 -0.07 0.43
N TRP A 111 -0.98 -1.39 0.30
CA TRP A 111 -1.67 -2.20 1.29
C TRP A 111 -0.69 -2.61 2.39
N ILE A 112 -0.99 -2.24 3.64
CA ILE A 112 -0.21 -2.63 4.81
C ILE A 112 -0.91 -3.83 5.46
N GLY A 113 -0.24 -4.98 5.43
CA GLY A 113 -0.70 -6.27 5.97
C GLY A 113 0.47 -7.12 6.48
N PRO A 114 0.21 -8.31 7.04
CA PRO A 114 1.25 -9.11 7.71
C PRO A 114 2.06 -10.02 6.79
N GLY A 115 1.68 -10.19 5.51
CA GLY A 115 2.31 -11.11 4.57
C GLY A 115 3.12 -10.38 3.53
N HIS A 116 2.51 -10.11 2.38
CA HIS A 116 3.17 -9.47 1.25
C HIS A 116 2.70 -8.02 1.03
N LEU A 117 3.62 -7.25 0.48
CA LEU A 117 3.43 -5.89 0.02
C LEU A 117 3.60 -5.84 -1.49
N ASP A 118 2.60 -5.33 -2.22
CA ASP A 118 2.72 -5.01 -3.64
C ASP A 118 3.35 -3.62 -3.80
N PRO A 119 4.55 -3.51 -4.41
CA PRO A 119 5.25 -2.24 -4.52
C PRO A 119 4.77 -1.38 -5.70
N THR A 120 3.94 -1.90 -6.61
CA THR A 120 3.71 -1.32 -7.95
C THR A 120 3.33 0.16 -7.92
N LEU A 121 2.30 0.51 -7.13
CA LEU A 121 1.83 1.91 -7.04
C LEU A 121 2.78 2.79 -6.23
N TYR A 122 3.42 2.25 -5.20
CA TYR A 122 4.42 2.96 -4.42
C TYR A 122 5.63 3.33 -5.29
N ASP A 123 6.19 2.35 -6.00
CA ASP A 123 7.39 2.50 -6.83
C ASP A 123 7.13 3.36 -8.07
N ARG A 124 5.91 3.34 -8.62
CA ARG A 124 5.52 4.26 -9.70
C ARG A 124 5.77 5.72 -9.32
N ASP A 125 5.41 6.11 -8.11
CA ASP A 125 5.48 7.51 -7.66
C ASP A 125 6.82 7.83 -6.95
N ASN A 126 7.35 6.86 -6.19
CA ASN A 126 8.56 7.04 -5.39
C ASN A 126 9.86 6.63 -6.10
N GLY A 127 9.76 5.87 -7.20
CA GLY A 127 10.87 5.38 -8.00
C GLY A 127 11.02 3.86 -7.90
N THR A 128 11.48 3.23 -9.00
CA THR A 128 11.67 1.77 -9.07
C THR A 128 12.56 1.26 -7.95
N GLY A 129 12.08 0.26 -7.20
CA GLY A 129 12.80 -0.38 -6.09
C GLY A 129 12.78 0.42 -4.79
N ALA A 130 12.02 1.52 -4.70
CA ALA A 130 11.99 2.36 -3.51
C ALA A 130 11.37 1.63 -2.31
N ALA A 131 10.29 0.87 -2.51
CA ALA A 131 9.68 0.05 -1.46
C ALA A 131 10.66 -1.02 -0.95
N ALA A 132 11.31 -1.75 -1.86
CA ALA A 132 12.26 -2.80 -1.52
C ALA A 132 13.44 -2.26 -0.69
N ASN A 133 13.98 -1.10 -1.09
CA ASN A 133 15.06 -0.44 -0.36
C ASN A 133 14.61 -0.02 1.05
N ALA A 134 13.42 0.57 1.20
CA ALA A 134 12.90 0.97 2.50
C ALA A 134 12.73 -0.23 3.46
N ILE A 135 12.20 -1.35 2.96
CA ILE A 135 12.05 -2.58 3.75
C ILE A 135 13.41 -3.21 4.09
N ALA A 136 14.38 -3.17 3.18
CA ALA A 136 15.74 -3.64 3.45
C ALA A 136 16.42 -2.85 4.58
N GLU A 137 16.29 -1.52 4.57
CA GLU A 137 16.81 -0.66 5.65
C GLU A 137 16.11 -0.94 6.99
N LEU A 138 14.79 -1.13 6.99
CA LEU A 138 14.05 -1.50 8.19
C LEU A 138 14.58 -2.82 8.80
N ARG A 139 14.86 -3.82 7.96
CA ARG A 139 15.43 -5.10 8.41
C ARG A 139 16.83 -4.92 9.02
N ARG A 140 17.72 -4.17 8.37
CA ARG A 140 19.06 -3.84 8.90
C ARG A 140 19.00 -3.11 10.25
N ALA A 141 18.08 -2.17 10.39
CA ALA A 141 17.90 -1.43 11.64
C ALA A 141 17.43 -2.34 12.79
N LYS A 142 16.60 -3.35 12.50
CA LYS A 142 16.15 -4.34 13.49
C LYS A 142 17.30 -5.25 13.94
N GLU A 143 18.15 -5.68 13.01
CA GLU A 143 19.32 -6.53 13.29
C GLU A 143 20.38 -5.82 14.15
N THR A 144 20.55 -4.51 13.97
CA THR A 144 21.53 -3.72 14.75
C THR A 144 21.10 -3.49 16.20
N ASN A 145 19.80 -3.56 16.47
CA ASN A 145 19.20 -3.31 17.79
C ASN A 145 18.84 -4.60 18.56
N SER A 146 19.19 -5.78 18.02
CA SER A 146 18.97 -7.11 18.63
C SER A 146 20.27 -7.69 19.16
#